data_AF-A0A9P5M1E5-F1
#
_entry.id   AF-A0A9P5M1E5-F1
#
_cell.length_a   1.000
_cell.length_b   1.000
_cell.length_c   1.000
_cell.angle_alpha   90.00
_cell.angle_beta   90.00
_cell.angle_gamma   90.00
#
_symmetry.space_group_name_H-M   'P 1'
#
loop_
_entity.id
_entity.type
_entity.pdbx_description
1 polymer ?
#
loop_
_entity_poly.entity_id
_entity_poly.type
_entity_poly.pdbx_seq_one_letter_code
_entity_poly.pdbx_strand_id
1 'polypeptide(L)'
;MATTGSTMMNSINIIPIPKARSLNWPRTSALSLLGQNEIAKYDQKKILYLHIQHYRGSQDWNKLNVSDYIPLPNTHKFTTSMSLQNAAQRCRKAMIQLIGIHNERAVAHNREIQAQKQNEDKEEDPERAEWTRTIVAVKAKNTRDAEESWQSRAGNRMSLWKRR
;
A
#
# COMPACT_ATOMS: atom_id res chain seq x y z
N MET A 1 18.11 -36.00 17.80
CA MET A 1 18.03 -34.52 17.74
C MET A 1 17.50 -34.17 16.37
N ALA A 2 16.31 -33.56 16.28
CA ALA A 2 15.73 -33.13 15.01
C ALA A 2 15.59 -31.60 15.06
N THR A 3 16.30 -30.94 14.16
CA THR A 3 16.44 -29.49 14.06
C THR A 3 15.11 -28.89 13.61
N THR A 4 14.62 -27.93 14.39
CA THR A 4 13.50 -27.05 14.10
C THR A 4 13.77 -26.23 12.83
N GLY A 5 13.13 -26.59 11.73
CA GLY A 5 12.92 -25.69 10.60
C GLY A 5 11.69 -24.84 10.87
N SER A 6 11.81 -23.79 11.69
CA SER A 6 10.81 -22.73 11.75
C SER A 6 10.83 -22.00 10.41
N THR A 7 9.98 -22.42 9.48
CA THR A 7 9.57 -21.59 8.36
C THR A 7 8.96 -20.33 8.94
N MET A 8 9.72 -19.23 8.99
CA MET A 8 9.16 -17.91 9.23
C MET A 8 8.22 -17.62 8.07
N MET A 9 6.93 -17.91 8.25
CA MET A 9 5.88 -17.30 7.44
C MET A 9 5.92 -15.81 7.74
N ASN A 10 6.66 -15.05 6.94
CA ASN A 10 6.52 -13.61 6.88
C ASN A 10 5.10 -13.32 6.36
N SER A 11 4.13 -13.29 7.26
CA SER A 11 2.79 -12.78 6.98
C SER A 11 2.94 -11.30 6.66
N ILE A 12 3.09 -11.03 5.38
CA ILE A 12 3.23 -9.69 4.83
C ILE A 12 1.98 -8.90 5.22
N ASN A 13 2.15 -7.98 6.18
CA ASN A 13 1.08 -7.19 6.75
C ASN A 13 0.63 -6.13 5.74
N ILE A 14 -0.30 -6.50 4.86
CA ILE A 14 -1.02 -5.54 4.02
C ILE A 14 -1.73 -4.56 4.95
N ILE A 15 -1.44 -3.28 4.78
CA ILE A 15 -2.01 -2.24 5.62
C ILE A 15 -3.43 -1.93 5.13
N PRO A 16 -4.44 -1.90 6.02
CA PRO A 16 -5.82 -1.65 5.63
C PRO A 16 -5.99 -0.21 5.10
N ILE A 17 -6.83 -0.09 4.07
CA ILE A 17 -7.19 1.18 3.43
C ILE A 17 -8.67 1.48 3.72
N PRO A 18 -8.99 2.18 4.81
CA PRO A 18 -10.37 2.53 5.14
C PRO A 18 -10.98 3.45 4.09
N LYS A 19 -12.28 3.27 3.82
CA LYS A 19 -13.04 4.16 2.92
C LYS A 19 -13.07 5.57 3.51
N ALA A 20 -12.60 6.54 2.72
CA ALA A 20 -12.53 7.95 3.11
C ALA A 20 -13.89 8.57 3.53
N ARG A 21 -15.02 8.00 3.09
CA ARG A 21 -16.38 8.48 3.40
C ARG A 21 -17.24 7.44 4.11
N SER A 22 -16.63 6.50 4.83
CA SER A 22 -17.36 5.55 5.66
C SER A 22 -18.25 6.28 6.67
N LEU A 23 -19.48 5.77 6.88
CA LEU A 23 -20.36 6.19 7.97
C LEU A 23 -19.70 5.91 9.33
N ASN A 24 -18.92 4.83 9.41
CA ASN A 24 -18.18 4.43 10.59
C ASN A 24 -16.75 4.96 10.52
N TRP A 25 -16.39 5.83 11.46
CA TRP A 25 -15.05 6.39 11.57
C TRP A 25 -14.04 5.32 11.98
N PRO A 26 -12.92 5.16 11.24
CA PRO A 26 -11.92 4.15 11.58
C PRO A 26 -11.39 4.33 13.01
N ARG A 27 -11.00 3.21 13.61
CA ARG A 27 -10.20 3.21 14.85
C ARG A 27 -8.79 3.67 14.51
N THR A 28 -8.11 4.25 15.47
CA THR A 28 -6.73 4.72 15.34
C THR A 28 -5.76 3.60 14.97
N SER A 29 -6.01 2.38 15.45
CA SER A 29 -5.26 1.18 15.05
C SER A 29 -5.35 0.87 13.55
N ALA A 30 -6.43 1.27 12.88
CA ALA A 30 -6.60 1.10 11.43
C ALA A 30 -5.92 2.23 10.63
N LEU A 31 -5.39 3.25 11.31
CA LEU A 31 -4.65 4.38 10.75
C LEU A 31 -3.17 4.33 11.16
N SER A 32 -2.58 3.13 11.09
CA SER A 32 -1.25 2.83 11.61
C SER A 32 -0.10 3.60 10.93
N LEU A 33 -0.33 4.16 9.75
CA LEU A 33 0.68 4.95 9.01
C LEU A 33 0.57 6.46 9.28
N LEU A 34 -0.32 6.87 10.17
CA LEU A 34 -0.29 8.22 10.71
C LEU A 34 0.79 8.32 11.79
N GLY A 35 1.50 9.45 11.79
CA GLY A 35 2.40 9.80 12.89
C GLY A 35 1.62 10.09 14.17
N GLN A 36 2.29 10.04 15.32
CA GLN A 36 1.67 10.27 16.64
C GLN A 36 0.90 11.59 16.72
N ASN A 37 1.43 12.66 16.14
CA ASN A 37 0.77 13.97 16.10
C ASN A 37 -0.49 13.98 15.22
N GLU A 38 -0.49 13.22 14.12
CA GLU A 38 -1.65 13.08 13.23
C GLU A 38 -2.73 12.23 13.88
N ILE A 39 -2.34 11.18 14.60
CA ILE A 39 -3.21 10.35 15.43
C ILE A 39 -3.87 11.19 16.52
N ALA A 40 -3.10 11.96 17.29
CA ALA A 40 -3.65 12.82 18.34
C ALA A 40 -4.65 13.84 17.78
N LYS A 41 -4.33 14.44 16.61
CA LYS A 41 -5.26 15.33 15.89
C LYS A 41 -6.52 14.60 15.46
N TYR A 42 -6.39 13.41 14.89
CA TYR A 42 -7.54 12.60 14.47
C TYR A 42 -8.48 12.31 15.64
N ASP A 43 -7.92 11.82 16.76
CA ASP A 43 -8.70 11.48 17.95
C ASP A 43 -9.37 12.71 18.56
N GLN A 44 -8.66 13.83 18.67
CA GLN A 44 -9.24 15.08 19.14
C GLN A 44 -10.43 15.52 18.28
N LYS A 45 -10.30 15.44 16.94
CA LYS A 45 -11.39 15.80 16.02
C LYS A 45 -12.54 14.80 16.09
N LYS A 46 -12.26 13.51 16.28
CA LYS A 46 -13.26 12.45 16.43
C LYS A 46 -14.07 12.64 17.71
N ILE A 47 -13.41 12.88 18.83
CA ILE A 47 -14.07 13.14 20.12
C ILE A 47 -14.97 14.37 20.00
N LEU A 48 -14.45 15.48 19.47
CA LEU A 48 -15.23 16.70 19.28
C LEU A 48 -16.42 16.50 18.34
N TYR A 49 -16.23 15.78 17.23
CA TYR A 49 -17.30 15.46 16.30
C TYR A 49 -18.41 14.66 16.99
N LEU A 50 -18.07 13.56 17.67
CA LEU A 50 -19.02 12.73 18.39
C LEU A 50 -19.72 13.51 19.50
N HIS A 51 -18.99 14.35 20.22
CA HIS A 51 -19.56 15.22 21.24
C HIS A 51 -20.61 16.16 20.64
N ILE A 52 -20.30 16.85 19.54
CA ILE A 52 -21.28 17.76 18.88
C ILE A 52 -22.49 16.99 18.33
N GLN A 53 -22.35 15.73 17.93
CA GLN A 53 -23.48 14.93 17.45
C GLN A 53 -24.47 14.56 18.57
N HIS A 54 -24.01 14.43 19.81
CA HIS A 54 -24.84 14.00 20.95
C HIS A 54 -25.19 15.14 21.90
N TYR A 55 -24.32 16.15 21.98
CA TYR A 55 -24.39 17.20 22.97
C TYR A 55 -24.26 18.60 22.35
N ARG A 56 -24.90 19.56 23.01
CA ARG A 56 -24.69 20.99 22.88
C ARG A 56 -24.12 21.53 24.19
N GLY A 57 -22.80 21.69 24.23
CA GLY A 57 -22.11 21.93 25.49
C GLY A 57 -22.22 20.69 26.38
N SER A 58 -22.74 20.81 27.59
CA SER A 58 -22.96 19.67 28.50
C SER A 58 -24.34 19.00 28.37
N GLN A 59 -25.21 19.51 27.50
CA GLN A 59 -26.61 19.07 27.41
C GLN A 59 -26.87 18.18 26.19
N ASP A 60 -27.66 17.13 26.36
CA ASP A 60 -28.03 16.17 25.29
C ASP A 60 -29.04 16.80 24.33
N TRP A 61 -28.85 16.62 23.02
CA TRP A 61 -29.77 17.10 21.97
C TRP A 61 -31.22 16.63 22.18
N ASN A 62 -31.43 15.42 22.71
CA ASN A 62 -32.76 14.84 22.88
C ASN A 62 -33.64 15.58 23.90
N LYS A 63 -33.06 16.48 24.70
CA LYS A 63 -33.75 17.18 25.79
C LYS A 63 -34.07 18.64 25.46
N LEU A 64 -33.80 19.09 24.24
CA LEU A 64 -33.79 20.51 23.87
C LEU A 64 -34.59 20.80 22.60
N ASN A 65 -35.31 21.92 22.60
CA ASN A 65 -35.89 22.47 21.38
C ASN A 65 -34.79 23.18 20.57
N VAL A 66 -34.63 22.81 19.30
CA VAL A 66 -33.47 23.19 18.46
C VAL A 66 -33.40 24.71 18.20
N SER A 67 -34.52 25.41 18.42
CA SER A 67 -34.66 26.87 18.31
C SER A 67 -33.98 27.67 19.41
N ASP A 68 -33.72 27.06 20.58
CA ASP A 68 -33.41 27.85 21.78
C ASP A 68 -31.90 28.13 21.90
N TYR A 69 -31.53 29.34 22.31
CA TYR A 69 -30.14 29.70 22.62
C TYR A 69 -29.74 29.07 23.96
N ILE A 70 -28.78 28.14 23.95
CA ILE A 70 -28.32 27.48 25.17
C ILE A 70 -26.95 28.05 25.55
N PRO A 71 -26.83 28.58 26.78
CA PRO A 71 -25.55 29.07 27.29
C PRO A 71 -24.60 27.89 27.55
N LEU A 72 -23.33 28.06 27.19
CA LEU A 72 -22.28 27.13 27.56
C LEU A 72 -22.12 27.13 29.10
N PRO A 73 -21.91 25.96 29.73
CA PRO A 73 -21.80 25.86 31.19
C PRO A 73 -20.77 26.83 31.76
N ASN A 74 -21.17 27.58 32.78
CA ASN A 74 -20.38 28.63 33.45
C ASN A 74 -19.93 29.80 32.54
N THR A 75 -20.64 30.07 31.44
CA THR A 75 -20.35 31.24 30.59
C THR A 75 -21.62 31.92 30.08
N HIS A 76 -21.51 33.18 29.65
CA HIS A 76 -22.58 33.90 28.93
C HIS A 76 -22.49 33.72 27.41
N LYS A 77 -21.68 32.74 26.95
CA LYS A 77 -21.51 32.46 25.53
C LYS A 77 -22.57 31.46 25.11
N PHE A 78 -23.36 31.83 24.13
CA PHE A 78 -24.32 30.93 23.52
C PHE A 78 -23.76 30.38 22.21
N THR A 79 -24.01 29.11 21.91
CA THR A 79 -23.65 28.50 20.62
C THR A 79 -24.90 28.20 19.84
N THR A 80 -24.98 28.59 18.57
CA THR A 80 -26.14 28.28 17.72
C THR A 80 -26.02 26.86 17.16
N SER A 81 -27.15 26.25 16.81
CA SER A 81 -27.16 24.97 16.09
C SER A 81 -26.28 25.04 14.82
N MET A 82 -26.35 26.14 14.09
CA MET A 82 -25.54 26.38 12.89
C MET A 82 -24.03 26.46 13.20
N SER A 83 -23.61 27.09 14.30
CA SER A 83 -22.18 27.14 14.65
C SER A 83 -21.63 25.75 15.00
N LEU A 84 -22.43 24.95 15.70
CA LEU A 84 -22.09 23.56 16.06
C LEU A 84 -22.02 22.68 14.82
N GLN A 85 -23.00 22.79 13.91
CA GLN A 85 -22.97 22.10 12.62
C GLN A 85 -21.71 22.46 11.82
N ASN A 86 -21.37 23.75 11.73
CA ASN A 86 -20.15 24.20 11.07
C ASN A 86 -18.88 23.61 11.72
N ALA A 87 -18.83 23.55 13.06
CA ALA A 87 -17.73 22.93 13.77
C ALA A 87 -17.65 21.41 13.51
N ALA A 88 -18.77 20.71 13.50
CA ALA A 88 -18.84 19.29 13.16
C ALA A 88 -18.37 19.02 11.72
N GLN A 89 -18.78 19.85 10.75
CA GLN A 89 -18.32 19.76 9.36
C GLN A 89 -16.81 19.98 9.24
N ARG A 90 -16.24 20.94 9.98
CA ARG A 90 -14.79 21.14 10.04
C ARG A 90 -14.07 19.93 10.61
N CYS A 91 -14.60 19.31 11.67
CA CYS A 91 -14.04 18.07 12.23
C CYS A 91 -14.08 16.94 11.20
N ARG A 92 -15.23 16.74 10.56
CA ARG A 92 -15.44 15.74 9.52
C ARG A 92 -14.41 15.90 8.39
N LYS A 93 -14.24 17.12 7.87
CA LYS A 93 -13.29 17.40 6.79
C LYS A 93 -11.85 17.09 7.20
N ALA A 94 -11.44 17.48 8.42
CA ALA A 94 -10.11 17.19 8.93
C ALA A 94 -9.86 15.68 9.10
N MET A 95 -10.84 14.94 9.61
CA MET A 95 -10.74 13.47 9.74
C MET A 95 -10.60 12.80 8.36
N ILE A 96 -11.38 13.23 7.36
CA ILE A 96 -11.29 12.72 5.99
C ILE A 96 -9.90 12.98 5.40
N GLN A 97 -9.32 14.16 5.63
CA GLN A 97 -7.97 14.48 5.17
C GLN A 97 -6.92 13.56 5.80
N LEU A 98 -7.00 13.30 7.10
CA LEU A 98 -6.08 12.40 7.79
C LEU A 98 -6.23 10.96 7.30
N ILE A 99 -7.46 10.49 7.05
CA ILE A 99 -7.69 9.18 6.42
C ILE A 99 -7.08 9.15 5.01
N GLY A 100 -7.20 10.23 4.24
CA GLY A 100 -6.57 10.37 2.92
C GLY A 100 -5.05 10.21 2.99
N ILE A 101 -4.40 10.91 3.91
CA ILE A 101 -2.95 10.81 4.13
C ILE A 101 -2.54 9.38 4.49
N HIS A 102 -3.26 8.73 5.41
CA HIS A 102 -3.02 7.31 5.73
C HIS A 102 -3.16 6.42 4.50
N ASN A 103 -4.23 6.61 3.72
CA ASN A 103 -4.50 5.79 2.54
C ASN A 103 -3.43 5.94 1.46
N GLU A 104 -2.94 7.16 1.22
CA GLU A 104 -1.84 7.41 0.28
C GLU A 104 -0.57 6.65 0.71
N ARG A 105 -0.22 6.73 2.00
CA ARG A 105 0.93 6.00 2.56
C ARG A 105 0.71 4.48 2.49
N ALA A 106 -0.50 4.01 2.78
CA ALA A 106 -0.84 2.59 2.75
C ALA A 106 -0.78 2.02 1.33
N VAL A 107 -1.22 2.79 0.33
CA VAL A 107 -1.10 2.39 -1.09
C VAL A 107 0.37 2.27 -1.49
N ALA A 108 1.21 3.24 -1.13
CA ALA A 108 2.64 3.19 -1.44
C ALA A 108 3.32 1.96 -0.81
N HIS A 109 3.09 1.74 0.49
CA HIS A 109 3.63 0.60 1.23
C HIS A 109 3.15 -0.74 0.67
N ASN A 110 1.85 -0.88 0.39
CA ASN A 110 1.30 -2.13 -0.14
C ASN A 110 1.81 -2.42 -1.56
N ARG A 111 2.07 -1.39 -2.38
CA ARG A 111 2.69 -1.54 -3.70
C ARG A 111 4.14 -2.00 -3.60
N GLU A 112 4.92 -1.44 -2.67
CA GLU A 112 6.31 -1.84 -2.45
C GLU A 112 6.41 -3.31 -2.04
N ILE A 113 5.56 -3.72 -1.08
CA ILE A 113 5.38 -5.12 -0.70
C ILE A 113 5.05 -6.01 -1.91
N GLN A 114 4.14 -5.56 -2.77
CA GLN A 114 3.74 -6.33 -3.95
C GLN A 114 4.89 -6.46 -4.96
N ALA A 115 5.70 -5.42 -5.12
CA ALA A 115 6.88 -5.44 -5.99
C ALA A 115 7.99 -6.34 -5.44
N GLN A 116 8.21 -6.35 -4.12
CA GLN A 116 9.16 -7.27 -3.47
C GLN A 116 8.77 -8.73 -3.72
N LYS A 117 7.49 -9.09 -3.54
CA LYS A 117 6.99 -10.43 -3.86
C LYS A 117 7.27 -10.85 -5.30
N GLN A 118 7.01 -9.97 -6.27
CA GLN A 118 7.24 -10.29 -7.69
C GLN A 118 8.72 -10.50 -8.04
N ASN A 119 9.64 -10.00 -7.22
CA ASN A 119 11.07 -10.24 -7.39
C ASN A 119 11.52 -11.49 -6.65
N GLU A 120 11.01 -11.76 -5.44
CA GLU A 120 11.25 -13.00 -4.70
C GLU A 120 10.72 -14.23 -5.46
N ASP A 121 9.50 -14.17 -6.00
CA ASP A 121 8.90 -15.24 -6.83
C ASP A 121 9.67 -15.48 -8.16
N LYS A 122 10.59 -14.58 -8.56
CA LYS A 122 11.44 -14.73 -9.75
C LYS A 122 12.85 -15.24 -9.45
N GLU A 123 13.31 -15.17 -8.20
CA GLU A 123 14.61 -15.72 -7.79
C GLU A 123 14.54 -17.23 -7.52
N GLU A 124 13.34 -17.82 -7.43
CA GLU A 124 13.12 -19.24 -7.15
C GLU A 124 12.75 -20.10 -8.37
N ASP A 125 13.18 -19.74 -9.58
CA ASP A 125 13.06 -20.62 -10.76
C ASP A 125 14.44 -21.17 -11.20
N PRO A 126 14.92 -22.28 -10.60
CA PRO A 126 16.13 -22.97 -11.05
C PRO A 126 16.00 -23.52 -12.48
N GLU A 127 14.77 -23.76 -12.97
CA GLU A 127 14.57 -24.23 -14.35
C GLU A 127 14.94 -23.12 -15.34
N ARG A 128 14.62 -21.85 -15.05
CA ARG A 128 14.96 -20.73 -15.95
C ARG A 128 16.46 -20.58 -16.16
N ALA A 129 17.27 -20.86 -15.14
CA ALA A 129 18.73 -20.87 -15.26
C ALA A 129 19.24 -22.05 -16.12
N GLU A 130 18.64 -23.23 -16.01
CA GLU A 130 18.96 -24.39 -16.85
C GLU A 130 18.52 -24.19 -18.31
N TRP A 131 17.33 -23.65 -18.56
CA TRP A 131 16.86 -23.30 -19.90
C TRP A 131 17.79 -22.30 -20.59
N THR A 132 18.25 -21.27 -19.85
CA THR A 132 19.17 -20.27 -20.39
C THR A 132 20.55 -20.88 -20.72
N ARG A 133 21.08 -21.76 -19.85
CA ARG A 133 22.32 -22.52 -20.14
C ARG A 133 22.18 -23.44 -21.35
N THR A 134 21.03 -24.12 -21.48
CA THR A 134 20.77 -25.03 -22.59
C THR A 134 20.69 -24.29 -23.92
N ILE A 135 20.01 -23.14 -23.97
CA ILE A 135 19.93 -22.30 -25.18
C ILE A 135 21.32 -21.77 -25.57
N VAL A 136 22.12 -21.32 -24.60
CA VAL A 136 23.49 -20.84 -24.88
C VAL A 136 24.38 -21.97 -25.39
N ALA A 137 24.28 -23.18 -24.80
CA ALA A 137 25.04 -24.34 -25.25
C ALA A 137 24.66 -24.79 -26.66
N VAL A 138 23.35 -24.82 -26.98
CA VAL A 138 22.86 -25.15 -28.33
C VAL A 138 23.32 -24.10 -29.36
N LYS A 139 23.27 -22.81 -29.00
CA LYS A 139 23.71 -21.74 -29.89
C LYS A 139 25.22 -21.81 -30.16
N ALA A 140 26.03 -22.10 -29.15
CA ALA A 140 27.47 -22.28 -29.27
C ALA A 140 27.85 -23.52 -30.10
N LYS A 141 27.09 -24.61 -29.99
CA LYS A 141 27.29 -25.81 -30.81
C LYS A 141 26.95 -25.55 -32.28
N ASN A 142 25.82 -24.92 -32.56
CA ASN A 142 25.44 -24.55 -33.93
C ASN A 142 26.44 -23.59 -34.59
N THR A 143 27.07 -22.68 -33.84
CA THR A 143 28.13 -21.83 -34.40
C THR A 143 29.40 -22.60 -34.74
N ARG A 144 29.79 -23.59 -33.93
CA ARG A 144 30.94 -24.46 -34.24
C ARG A 144 30.68 -25.35 -35.45
N ASP A 145 29.51 -25.99 -35.51
CA ASP A 145 29.13 -26.86 -36.63
C ASP A 145 29.04 -26.06 -37.94
N ALA A 146 28.62 -24.79 -37.88
CA ALA A 146 28.66 -23.89 -39.02
C ALA A 146 30.11 -23.57 -39.45
N GLU A 147 31.02 -23.24 -38.52
CA GLU A 147 32.43 -22.98 -38.83
C GLU A 147 33.15 -24.19 -39.43
N GLU A 148 32.92 -25.41 -38.93
CA GLU A 148 33.50 -26.64 -39.50
C GLU A 148 32.98 -26.92 -40.92
N SER A 149 31.71 -26.63 -41.19
CA SER A 149 31.12 -26.73 -42.52
C SER A 149 31.76 -25.74 -43.52
N TRP A 150 32.03 -24.50 -43.09
CA TRP A 150 32.73 -23.51 -43.90
C TRP A 150 34.19 -23.88 -44.18
N GLN A 151 34.92 -24.38 -43.18
CA GLN A 151 36.32 -24.82 -43.34
C GLN A 151 36.44 -26.04 -44.28
N SER A 152 35.54 -27.00 -44.16
CA SER A 152 35.50 -28.19 -45.04
C SER A 152 35.22 -27.82 -46.49
N ARG A 153 34.35 -26.83 -46.74
CA ARG A 153 34.03 -26.35 -48.09
C ARG A 153 35.15 -25.53 -48.73
N ALA A 154 35.94 -24.82 -47.92
CA ALA A 154 37.13 -24.10 -48.37
C ALA A 154 38.28 -25.05 -48.74
N GLY A 155 38.52 -26.11 -47.96
CA GLY A 155 39.52 -27.13 -48.26
C GLY A 155 39.23 -27.90 -49.56
N ASN A 156 37.95 -28.20 -49.82
CA ASN A 156 37.53 -28.91 -51.03
C ASN A 156 37.60 -28.05 -52.30
N ARG A 157 37.58 -26.71 -52.18
CA ARG A 157 37.82 -25.80 -53.31
C ARG A 157 39.29 -25.68 -53.67
N MET A 158 40.21 -25.71 -52.70
CA MET A 158 41.65 -25.66 -53.00
C MET A 158 42.19 -26.93 -53.68
N SER A 159 41.62 -28.10 -53.39
CA SER A 159 42.05 -29.37 -54.01
C SER A 159 41.69 -29.45 -55.51
N LEU A 160 40.62 -28.77 -55.94
CA LEU A 160 40.20 -28.69 -57.34
C LEU A 160 41.10 -27.79 -58.19
N TRP A 161 41.79 -26.81 -57.60
CA TRP A 161 42.69 -25.91 -58.32
C TRP A 161 44.12 -26.46 -58.45
N LYS A 162 44.49 -27.49 -57.66
CA LYS A 162 45.80 -28.17 -57.77
C LYS A 162 45.84 -29.28 -58.83
N ARG A 163 44.74 -29.55 -59.54
CA ARG A 163 44.63 -30.60 -60.58
C ARG A 163 44.42 -30.07 -62.01
N ARG A 164 44.63 -28.77 -62.23
CA ARG A 164 44.73 -28.16 -63.56
C ARG A 164 46.15 -27.68 -63.78
#